data_AF-A0A968TNV0-F1
#
_entry.id   AF-A0A968TNV0-F1
#
_cell.length_a   1.000
_cell.length_b   1.000
_cell.length_c   1.000
_cell.angle_alpha   90.00
_cell.angle_beta   90.00
_cell.angle_gamma   90.00
#
_symmetry.space_group_name_H-M   'P 1'
#
loop_
_entity.id
_entity.type
_entity.pdbx_description
1 polymer ?
#
loop_
_entity_poly.entity_id
_entity_poly.type
_entity_poly.pdbx_seq_one_letter_code
_entity_poly.pdbx_strand_id
1 'polypeptide(L)'
;TVSRPRRQSRRIIVAFESSLKNDNQRKARRFEILQENDDYQLLLNKLVMLTSQKSNGLSHLEYLRNQFSVAKLEARWAIAEKLVGLESRELVGL
;
A
#
# COMPACT_ATOMS: atom_id res chain seq x y z
N THR A 1 -1.35 -10.15 28.87
CA THR A 1 -2.09 -11.24 29.54
C THR A 1 -2.86 -12.06 28.51
N VAL A 2 -2.36 -13.27 28.26
CA VAL A 2 -3.03 -14.51 27.81
C VAL A 2 -4.29 -14.41 26.91
N SER A 3 -4.14 -14.64 25.59
CA SER A 3 -5.25 -15.06 24.69
C SER A 3 -4.78 -15.87 23.47
N ARG A 4 -3.64 -16.57 23.59
CA ARG A 4 -3.09 -17.42 22.51
C ARG A 4 -3.67 -18.84 22.32
N PRO A 5 -4.44 -19.47 23.23
CA PRO A 5 -4.79 -20.88 23.02
C PRO A 5 -5.88 -21.12 21.95
N ARG A 6 -6.85 -20.20 21.79
CA ARG A 6 -8.02 -20.43 20.89
C ARG A 6 -7.68 -20.43 19.39
N ARG A 7 -6.64 -19.69 18.98
CA ARG A 7 -6.24 -19.57 17.57
C ARG A 7 -5.55 -20.83 17.03
N GLN A 8 -4.78 -21.53 17.85
CA GLN A 8 -4.12 -22.78 17.47
C GLN A 8 -5.15 -23.91 17.32
N SER A 9 -6.13 -23.97 18.23
CA SER A 9 -7.15 -25.03 18.28
C SER A 9 -8.00 -25.13 17.01
N ARG A 10 -8.38 -24.00 16.39
CA ARG A 10 -9.23 -24.01 15.18
C ARG A 10 -8.50 -24.49 13.92
N ARG A 11 -7.21 -24.17 13.76
CA ARG A 11 -6.38 -24.73 12.67
C ARG A 11 -6.18 -26.24 12.81
N ILE A 12 -6.07 -26.71 14.06
CA ILE A 12 -5.97 -28.13 14.39
C ILE A 12 -7.29 -28.82 14.02
N ILE A 13 -8.45 -28.26 14.39
CA ILE A 13 -9.77 -28.84 14.06
C ILE A 13 -9.91 -29.14 12.56
N VAL A 14 -9.59 -28.20 11.67
CA VAL A 14 -9.69 -28.44 10.21
C VAL A 14 -8.62 -29.41 9.69
N ALA A 15 -7.43 -29.41 10.29
CA ALA A 15 -6.35 -30.30 9.87
C ALA A 15 -6.64 -31.78 10.22
N PHE A 16 -7.40 -32.02 11.29
CA PHE A 16 -7.74 -33.35 11.82
C PHE A 16 -9.20 -33.77 11.52
N GLU A 17 -9.95 -33.00 10.75
CA GLU A 17 -11.32 -33.35 10.34
C GLU A 17 -11.27 -34.47 9.29
N SER A 18 -11.59 -35.70 9.70
CA SER A 18 -11.43 -36.93 8.90
C SER A 18 -12.36 -37.01 7.69
N SER A 19 -13.38 -36.16 7.62
CA SER A 19 -14.31 -36.06 6.50
C SER A 19 -13.76 -35.28 5.30
N LEU A 20 -12.68 -34.50 5.47
CA LEU A 20 -12.10 -33.65 4.43
C LEU A 20 -11.00 -34.40 3.65
N LYS A 21 -11.37 -34.86 2.45
CA LYS A 21 -10.55 -35.73 1.59
C LYS A 21 -9.62 -34.98 0.64
N ASN A 22 -9.82 -33.67 0.41
CA ASN A 22 -8.96 -32.87 -0.46
C ASN A 22 -8.64 -31.46 0.11
N ASP A 23 -7.64 -30.80 -0.47
CA ASP A 23 -7.19 -29.46 -0.02
C ASP A 23 -8.24 -28.36 -0.25
N ASN A 24 -9.05 -28.48 -1.30
CA ASN A 24 -10.14 -27.53 -1.58
C ASN A 24 -11.22 -27.56 -0.49
N GLN A 25 -11.59 -28.74 0.00
CA GLN A 25 -12.51 -28.95 1.12
C GLN A 25 -11.92 -28.41 2.41
N ARG A 26 -10.61 -28.60 2.66
CA ARG A 26 -9.91 -28.01 3.82
C ARG A 26 -9.90 -26.48 3.77
N LYS A 27 -9.71 -25.90 2.59
CA LYS A 27 -9.79 -24.45 2.38
C LYS A 27 -11.20 -23.91 2.60
N ALA A 28 -12.22 -24.57 2.04
CA ALA A 28 -13.62 -24.20 2.23
C ALA A 28 -14.02 -24.27 3.71
N ARG A 29 -13.65 -25.35 4.41
CA ARG A 29 -13.96 -25.52 5.82
C ARG A 29 -13.24 -24.52 6.73
N ARG A 30 -11.98 -24.21 6.43
CA ARG A 30 -11.27 -23.11 7.11
C ARG A 30 -11.97 -21.78 6.89
N PHE A 31 -12.47 -21.53 5.68
CA PHE A 31 -13.16 -20.28 5.36
C PHE A 31 -14.46 -20.13 6.15
N GLU A 32 -15.29 -21.18 6.23
CA GLU A 32 -16.50 -21.21 7.07
C GLU A 32 -16.18 -20.86 8.54
N ILE A 33 -15.21 -21.56 9.15
CA ILE A 33 -14.84 -21.34 10.55
C ILE A 33 -14.27 -19.93 10.80
N LEU A 34 -13.59 -19.37 9.80
CA LEU A 34 -13.07 -18.01 9.88
C LEU A 34 -14.18 -16.97 9.69
N GLN A 35 -15.22 -17.28 8.92
CA GLN A 35 -16.35 -16.37 8.74
C GLN A 35 -17.08 -16.09 10.05
N GLU A 36 -17.31 -17.13 10.86
CA GLU A 36 -18.01 -17.06 12.16
C GLU A 36 -17.15 -16.48 13.30
N ASN A 37 -15.92 -16.03 13.00
CA ASN A 37 -14.99 -15.54 14.00
C ASN A 37 -14.92 -14.00 13.99
N ASP A 38 -15.57 -13.36 14.97
CA ASP A 38 -15.61 -11.90 15.11
C ASP A 38 -14.20 -11.26 15.15
N ASP A 39 -13.25 -11.88 15.86
CA ASP A 39 -11.85 -11.40 15.91
C ASP A 39 -11.20 -11.42 14.53
N TYR A 40 -11.51 -12.44 13.73
CA TYR A 40 -10.98 -12.56 12.37
C TYR A 40 -11.59 -11.49 11.47
N GLN A 41 -12.90 -11.26 11.55
CA GLN A 41 -13.58 -10.21 10.79
C GLN A 41 -13.06 -8.81 11.16
N LEU A 42 -12.90 -8.53 12.46
CA LEU A 42 -12.32 -7.27 12.93
C LEU A 42 -10.91 -7.04 12.38
N LEU A 43 -10.06 -8.07 12.44
CA LEU A 43 -8.69 -7.98 11.92
C LEU A 43 -8.65 -7.87 10.40
N LEU A 44 -9.56 -8.54 9.69
CA LEU A 44 -9.69 -8.45 8.24
C LEU A 44 -10.10 -7.04 7.82
N ASN A 45 -11.10 -6.45 8.49
CA ASN A 45 -11.52 -5.08 8.25
C ASN A 45 -10.39 -4.09 8.55
N LYS A 46 -9.65 -4.30 9.64
CA LYS A 46 -8.47 -3.47 9.96
C LYS A 46 -7.39 -3.61 8.90
N LEU A 47 -7.15 -4.82 8.38
CA LEU A 47 -6.21 -5.05 7.29
C LEU A 47 -6.64 -4.29 6.03
N VAL A 48 -7.90 -4.40 5.61
CA VAL A 48 -8.43 -3.68 4.45
C VAL A 48 -8.26 -2.16 4.61
N MET A 49 -8.62 -1.63 5.78
CA MET A 49 -8.44 -0.20 6.08
C MET A 49 -6.97 0.23 5.99
N LEU A 50 -6.05 -0.52 6.61
CA LEU A 50 -4.62 -0.21 6.59
C LEU A 50 -4.04 -0.33 5.17
N THR A 51 -4.49 -1.29 4.38
CA THR A 51 -4.08 -1.45 2.98
C THR A 51 -4.54 -0.25 2.15
N SER A 52 -5.77 0.21 2.35
CA SER A 52 -6.29 1.42 1.69
C SER A 52 -5.50 2.68 2.10
N GLN A 53 -5.25 2.87 3.40
CA GLN A 53 -4.45 3.99 3.90
C GLN A 53 -3.03 3.98 3.33
N LYS A 54 -2.39 2.81 3.26
CA LYS A 54 -1.07 2.64 2.62
C LYS A 54 -1.13 3.02 1.15
N SER A 55 -2.13 2.56 0.41
CA SER A 55 -2.32 2.87 -1.01
C SER A 55 -2.46 4.38 -1.21
N ASN A 56 -3.30 5.04 -0.42
CA ASN A 56 -3.50 6.48 -0.49
C ASN A 56 -2.22 7.27 -0.17
N GLY A 57 -1.47 6.83 0.85
CA GLY A 57 -0.18 7.44 1.20
C GLY A 57 0.85 7.32 0.07
N LEU A 58 0.91 6.16 -0.60
CA LEU A 58 1.78 5.97 -1.77
C LEU A 58 1.36 6.86 -2.95
N SER A 59 0.06 6.94 -3.25
CA SER A 59 -0.45 7.83 -4.29
C SER A 59 -0.10 9.29 -4.00
N HIS A 60 -0.21 9.72 -2.75
CA HIS A 60 0.14 11.09 -2.36
C HIS A 60 1.64 11.37 -2.49
N LEU A 61 2.49 10.41 -2.11
CA LEU A 61 3.95 10.53 -2.27
C LEU A 61 4.34 10.66 -3.74
N GLU A 62 3.75 9.83 -4.60
CA GLU A 62 3.99 9.88 -6.06
C GLU A 62 3.52 11.21 -6.65
N TYR A 63 2.37 11.72 -6.20
CA TYR A 63 1.90 13.05 -6.58
C TYR A 63 2.91 14.15 -6.20
N LEU A 64 3.40 14.16 -4.96
CA LEU A 64 4.40 15.14 -4.50
C LEU A 64 5.72 15.01 -5.28
N ARG A 65 6.15 13.79 -5.59
CA ARG A 65 7.33 13.54 -6.42
C ARG A 65 7.19 14.18 -7.79
N ASN A 66 6.03 14.01 -8.43
CA ASN A 66 5.74 14.60 -9.73
C ASN A 66 5.70 16.14 -9.67
N GLN A 67 5.08 16.71 -8.63
CA GLN A 67 5.08 18.16 -8.40
C GLN A 67 6.50 18.71 -8.24
N PHE A 68 7.36 18.01 -7.50
CA PHE A 68 8.77 18.39 -7.35
C PHE A 68 9.53 18.31 -8.69
N SER A 69 9.26 17.28 -9.51
CA SER A 69 9.84 17.16 -10.85
C SER A 69 9.45 18.34 -11.75
N VAL A 70 8.19 18.77 -11.72
CA VAL A 70 7.71 19.96 -12.45
C VAL A 70 8.45 21.21 -11.98
N ALA A 71 8.47 21.47 -10.67
CA ALA A 71 9.16 22.62 -10.10
C ALA A 71 10.65 22.66 -10.47
N LYS A 72 11.32 21.49 -10.52
CA LYS A 72 12.72 21.38 -10.96
C LYS A 72 12.89 21.77 -12.43
N LEU A 73 11.96 21.39 -13.29
CA LEU A 73 11.99 21.76 -14.72
C LEU A 73 11.75 23.25 -14.89
N GLU A 74 10.77 23.81 -14.19
CA GLU A 74 10.48 25.26 -14.20
C GLU A 74 11.68 26.08 -13.73
N ALA A 75 12.34 25.66 -12.63
CA ALA A 75 13.54 26.32 -12.14
C ALA A 75 14.69 26.27 -13.16
N ARG A 76 14.89 25.13 -13.83
CA ARG A 76 15.89 24.99 -14.89
C ARG A 76 15.57 25.89 -16.09
N TRP A 77 14.30 25.95 -16.47
CA TRP A 77 13.84 26.82 -17.55
C TRP A 77 14.08 28.30 -17.22
N ALA A 78 13.73 28.73 -16.01
CA ALA A 78 13.98 30.10 -15.55
C ALA A 78 15.48 30.45 -15.49
N ILE A 79 16.35 29.50 -15.15
CA ILE A 79 17.81 29.69 -15.22
C ILE A 79 18.25 29.87 -16.67
N ALA A 80 17.79 28.99 -17.57
CA ALA A 80 18.14 29.05 -18.99
C ALA A 80 17.68 30.36 -19.63
N GLU A 81 16.47 30.82 -19.34
CA GLU A 81 15.93 32.11 -19.81
C GLU A 81 16.81 33.29 -19.39
N LYS A 82 17.25 33.30 -18.12
CA LYS A 82 18.17 34.33 -17.62
C LYS A 82 19.53 34.29 -18.31
N LEU A 83 20.09 33.11 -18.56
CA LEU A 83 21.38 32.97 -19.25
C LEU A 83 21.31 33.47 -20.69
N VAL A 84 20.27 33.08 -21.44
CA VAL A 84 20.05 33.58 -22.82
C VAL A 84 19.86 35.11 -22.83
N GLY A 85 19.12 35.65 -21.87
CA GLY A 85 18.94 37.09 -21.72
C GLY A 85 20.23 37.84 -21.38
N LEU A 86 21.17 37.22 -20.66
CA LEU A 86 22.49 37.78 -20.36
C LEU A 86 23.40 37.76 -21.60
N GLU A 87 23.51 36.62 -22.29
CA GLU A 87 24.29 36.49 -23.54
C GLU A 87 23.79 37.49 -24.61
N SER A 88 22.48 37.67 -24.72
CA SER A 88 21.89 38.65 -25.65
C SER A 88 22.24 40.10 -25.30
N ARG A 89 22.44 40.42 -24.01
CA ARG A 89 22.85 41.77 -23.56
C ARG A 89 24.35 42.00 -23.77
N GLU A 90 25.18 40.99 -23.53
CA GLU A 90 26.62 41.06 -23.80
C GLU A 90 26.93 41.23 -25.29
N LEU A 91 26.13 40.62 -26.17
CA LEU A 91 26.27 40.76 -27.63
C LEU A 91 25.83 42.13 -28.17
N VAL A 92 25.01 42.88 -27.43
CA VAL A 92 24.53 44.22 -27.84
C VAL A 92 25.47 45.35 -27.36
N GLY A 93 26.50 45.04 -26.55
CA GLY A 93 27.60 45.96 -26.26
C GLY A 93 27.19 47.28 -25.61
N LEU A 94 26.53 47.22 -24.45
CA LEU A 94 26.45 48.34 -23.51
C LEU A 94 27.57 48.23 -22.46
#